data_AF-A0A382RMD0-F1
#
_entry.id   AF-A0A382RMD0-F1
#
_cell.length_a   1.000
_cell.length_b   1.000
_cell.length_c   1.000
_cell.angle_alpha   90.00
_cell.angle_beta   90.00
_cell.angle_gamma   90.00
#
_symmetry.space_group_name_H-M   'P 1'
#
loop_
_entity.id
_entity.type
_entity.pdbx_description
1 polymer ?
#
loop_
_entity_poly.entity_id
_entity_poly.type
_entity_poly.pdbx_seq_one_letter_code
_entity_poly.pdbx_strand_id
1 'polypeptide(L)'
;KDGKDTSSFNGTGFSALKVEKPLHEYGSIDTLLKQSVEQLHTNNISDKFVGQIVVTPDCIGDFLGFITSDISDGKMISGNSLYSEKLNEQITHPKLTFHSRPVSDEIADGYFITSDGYVAENSTIIDKGILKTHLLGIYGAKKLSKNRAVNDGGAYIVDAGDKPHAEIIKNIDQGVLLARFSGGNPANNGDFSGVAKNSYYIENGEIKHPLTETMVSGNIREMFENLDEISSDRIDFGSGILPWISFKGITVS
;
A
#
# COMPACT_ATOMS: atom_id res chain seq x y z
N LYS A 1 -3.56 28.60 -2.99
CA LYS A 1 -4.08 27.94 -4.21
C LYS A 1 -4.65 29.05 -5.07
N ASP A 2 -4.06 29.33 -6.23
CA ASP A 2 -4.51 30.39 -7.14
C ASP A 2 -5.53 29.81 -8.12
N GLY A 3 -6.82 30.01 -7.83
CA GLY A 3 -7.94 29.55 -8.69
C GLY A 3 -9.01 28.79 -7.92
N LYS A 4 -10.29 28.95 -8.33
CA LYS A 4 -11.46 28.30 -7.70
C LYS A 4 -11.53 26.79 -7.97
N ASP A 5 -10.99 26.33 -9.10
CA ASP A 5 -11.00 24.92 -9.52
C ASP A 5 -9.57 24.39 -9.58
N THR A 6 -8.96 24.20 -8.40
CA THR A 6 -7.58 23.68 -8.29
C THR A 6 -7.55 22.42 -7.43
N SER A 7 -7.02 21.34 -8.00
CA SER A 7 -6.82 20.07 -7.28
C SER A 7 -5.38 19.93 -6.78
N SER A 8 -5.13 18.92 -5.93
CA SER A 8 -3.75 18.55 -5.57
C SER A 8 -3.07 17.86 -6.75
N PHE A 9 -1.74 17.89 -6.78
CA PHE A 9 -0.99 17.07 -7.74
C PHE A 9 -1.29 15.59 -7.51
N ASN A 10 -1.33 14.82 -8.58
CA ASN A 10 -1.37 13.37 -8.54
C ASN A 10 -0.41 12.81 -9.61
N GLY A 11 -0.06 11.54 -9.52
CA GLY A 11 0.87 10.94 -10.45
C GLY A 11 0.80 9.42 -10.41
N THR A 12 1.12 8.82 -11.55
CA THR A 12 1.34 7.39 -11.69
C THR A 12 2.52 7.19 -12.63
N GLY A 13 3.14 6.03 -12.55
CA GLY A 13 4.23 5.63 -13.42
C GLY A 13 4.17 4.14 -13.66
N PHE A 14 4.81 3.71 -14.73
CA PHE A 14 5.03 2.29 -14.96
C PHE A 14 6.40 2.09 -15.61
N SER A 15 6.93 0.90 -15.43
CA SER A 15 8.10 0.40 -16.15
C SER A 15 7.69 -0.83 -16.96
N ALA A 16 8.24 -0.99 -18.16
CA ALA A 16 7.98 -2.16 -18.98
C ALA A 16 9.21 -2.49 -19.83
N LEU A 17 9.50 -3.78 -20.00
CA LEU A 17 10.57 -4.23 -20.90
C LEU A 17 10.24 -3.95 -22.37
N LYS A 18 8.94 -3.92 -22.71
CA LYS A 18 8.41 -3.61 -24.04
C LYS A 18 7.13 -2.81 -23.90
N VAL A 19 6.93 -1.84 -24.78
CA VAL A 19 5.69 -1.05 -24.86
C VAL A 19 4.86 -1.58 -26.03
N GLU A 20 3.95 -2.51 -25.74
CA GLU A 20 3.13 -3.23 -26.73
C GLU A 20 1.65 -2.78 -26.78
N LYS A 21 1.14 -2.18 -25.70
CA LYS A 21 -0.19 -1.58 -25.59
C LYS A 21 -0.16 -0.05 -25.74
N PRO A 22 -1.30 0.61 -25.99
CA PRO A 22 -1.43 2.06 -25.87
C PRO A 22 -1.00 2.57 -24.49
N LEU A 23 -0.38 3.76 -24.44
CA LEU A 23 0.21 4.32 -23.21
C LEU A 23 -0.79 4.42 -22.03
N HIS A 24 -2.05 4.76 -22.31
CA HIS A 24 -3.06 4.93 -21.28
C HIS A 24 -3.48 3.62 -20.58
N GLU A 25 -3.19 2.46 -21.19
CA GLU A 25 -3.52 1.14 -20.63
C GLU A 25 -2.47 0.60 -19.64
N TYR A 26 -1.38 1.33 -19.39
CA TYR A 26 -0.36 0.92 -18.41
C TYR A 26 -0.59 1.53 -17.04
N GLY A 27 -0.22 0.76 -16.00
CA GLY A 27 -0.40 1.16 -14.62
C GLY A 27 -1.83 1.61 -14.36
N SER A 28 -1.98 2.81 -13.81
CA SER A 28 -3.26 3.45 -13.56
C SER A 28 -3.50 4.69 -14.44
N ILE A 29 -2.81 4.83 -15.58
CA ILE A 29 -2.81 6.09 -16.37
C ILE A 29 -4.21 6.52 -16.78
N ASP A 30 -5.01 5.64 -17.38
CA ASP A 30 -6.39 5.98 -17.80
C ASP A 30 -7.26 6.40 -16.60
N THR A 31 -7.13 5.68 -15.49
CA THR A 31 -7.81 6.03 -14.23
C THR A 31 -7.39 7.43 -13.77
N LEU A 32 -6.09 7.71 -13.73
CA LEU A 32 -5.56 9.00 -13.29
C LEU A 32 -6.03 10.16 -14.18
N LEU A 33 -6.09 9.96 -15.51
CA LEU A 33 -6.57 10.96 -16.46
C LEU A 33 -8.04 11.32 -16.18
N LYS A 34 -8.89 10.31 -15.96
CA LYS A 34 -10.29 10.51 -15.57
C LYS A 34 -10.40 11.24 -14.24
N GLN A 35 -9.69 10.77 -13.22
CA GLN A 35 -9.72 11.35 -11.88
C GLN A 35 -9.21 12.80 -11.86
N SER A 36 -8.26 13.16 -12.73
CA SER A 36 -7.73 14.53 -12.80
C SER A 36 -8.80 15.57 -13.11
N VAL A 37 -9.84 15.20 -13.88
CA VAL A 37 -10.98 16.07 -14.16
C VAL A 37 -11.97 16.08 -13.00
N GLU A 38 -12.29 14.91 -12.45
CA GLU A 38 -13.25 14.77 -11.34
C GLU A 38 -12.79 15.54 -10.09
N GLN A 39 -11.49 15.51 -9.79
CA GLN A 39 -10.88 16.14 -8.61
C GLN A 39 -10.87 17.68 -8.65
N LEU A 40 -11.36 18.31 -9.72
CA LEU A 40 -11.63 19.74 -9.77
C LEU A 40 -12.86 20.13 -8.94
N HIS A 41 -13.77 19.19 -8.71
CA HIS A 41 -15.02 19.41 -7.99
C HIS A 41 -15.18 18.39 -6.87
N THR A 42 -14.69 18.75 -5.69
CA THR A 42 -14.66 17.86 -4.51
C THR A 42 -15.73 18.23 -3.47
N ASN A 43 -16.12 17.24 -2.68
CA ASN A 43 -17.11 17.39 -1.61
C ASN A 43 -16.49 16.99 -0.28
N ASN A 44 -16.93 17.64 0.81
CA ASN A 44 -16.58 17.20 2.16
C ASN A 44 -17.44 16.00 2.55
N ILE A 45 -16.94 15.16 3.46
CA ILE A 45 -17.81 14.29 4.24
C ILE A 45 -18.59 15.13 5.26
N SER A 46 -19.83 14.75 5.55
CA SER A 46 -20.68 15.49 6.48
C SER A 46 -20.32 15.21 7.94
N ASP A 47 -20.01 13.95 8.25
CA ASP A 47 -19.83 13.48 9.62
C ASP A 47 -18.60 12.58 9.72
N LYS A 48 -17.92 12.67 10.87
CA LYS A 48 -16.87 11.72 11.24
C LYS A 48 -17.47 10.32 11.39
N PHE A 49 -16.82 9.32 10.82
CA PHE A 49 -17.22 7.93 10.97
C PHE A 49 -16.02 6.99 11.15
N VAL A 50 -16.30 5.78 11.63
CA VAL A 50 -15.36 4.67 11.62
C VAL A 50 -15.91 3.65 10.63
N GLY A 51 -15.17 3.38 9.56
CA GLY A 51 -15.70 2.62 8.43
C GLY A 51 -14.65 1.83 7.67
N GLN A 52 -15.02 1.44 6.45
CA GLN A 52 -14.12 0.76 5.52
C GLN A 52 -13.34 1.76 4.68
N ILE A 53 -12.06 1.45 4.45
CA ILE A 53 -11.29 2.08 3.37
C ILE A 53 -10.90 1.01 2.36
N VAL A 54 -11.03 1.32 1.07
CA VAL A 54 -10.47 0.54 -0.02
C VAL A 54 -9.25 1.27 -0.52
N VAL A 55 -8.06 0.76 -0.22
CA VAL A 55 -6.80 1.35 -0.65
C VAL A 55 -6.51 0.88 -2.07
N THR A 56 -6.25 1.81 -2.99
CA THR A 56 -5.95 1.49 -4.39
C THR A 56 -4.54 0.91 -4.55
N PRO A 57 -4.24 0.24 -5.68
CA PRO A 57 -2.90 -0.21 -6.01
C PRO A 57 -1.84 0.91 -5.96
N ASP A 58 -2.21 2.12 -6.37
CA ASP A 58 -1.34 3.31 -6.32
C ASP A 58 -0.96 3.71 -4.89
N CYS A 59 -1.80 3.40 -3.90
CA CYS A 59 -1.64 3.83 -2.52
C CYS A 59 -1.20 2.70 -1.58
N ILE A 60 -1.52 1.44 -1.89
CA ILE A 60 -1.26 0.32 -0.98
C ILE A 60 0.25 0.09 -0.76
N GLY A 61 1.08 0.45 -1.74
CA GLY A 61 2.53 0.44 -1.61
C GLY A 61 3.05 1.26 -0.42
N ASP A 62 2.42 2.40 -0.11
CA ASP A 62 2.79 3.24 1.05
C ASP A 62 2.52 2.51 2.37
N PHE A 63 1.37 1.84 2.48
CA PHE A 63 0.98 1.11 3.69
C PHE A 63 1.81 -0.16 3.89
N LEU A 64 2.13 -0.88 2.81
CA LEU A 64 3.10 -1.98 2.85
C LEU A 64 4.48 -1.46 3.24
N GLY A 65 4.84 -0.26 2.76
CA GLY A 65 6.03 0.49 3.12
C GLY A 65 6.16 0.73 4.63
N PHE A 66 5.06 0.94 5.35
CA PHE A 66 5.07 1.06 6.80
C PHE A 66 5.46 -0.24 7.50
N ILE A 67 4.99 -1.40 7.01
CA ILE A 67 5.43 -2.71 7.52
C ILE A 67 6.92 -2.90 7.22
N THR A 68 7.34 -2.70 5.97
CA THR A 68 8.72 -2.96 5.55
C THR A 68 9.72 -2.06 6.27
N SER A 69 9.39 -0.78 6.44
CA SER A 69 10.19 0.16 7.23
C SER A 69 10.34 -0.29 8.68
N ASP A 70 9.29 -0.87 9.27
CA ASP A 70 9.30 -1.35 10.64
C ASP A 70 10.22 -2.57 10.85
N ILE A 71 10.41 -3.40 9.83
CA ILE A 71 11.29 -4.58 9.85
C ILE A 71 12.67 -4.34 9.23
N SER A 72 13.04 -3.07 8.97
CA SER A 72 14.32 -2.68 8.39
C SER A 72 15.30 -2.11 9.42
N ASP A 73 16.58 -2.01 9.02
CA ASP A 73 17.71 -1.55 9.84
C ASP A 73 17.37 -0.37 10.76
N GLY A 74 16.80 0.72 10.24
CA GLY A 74 16.55 1.94 11.01
C GLY A 74 15.69 1.72 12.27
N LYS A 75 14.48 1.16 12.10
CA LYS A 75 13.58 0.91 13.24
C LYS A 75 14.06 -0.23 14.13
N MET A 76 14.62 -1.29 13.54
CA MET A 76 15.10 -2.43 14.31
C MET A 76 16.31 -2.07 15.19
N ILE A 77 17.27 -1.31 14.66
CA ILE A 77 18.47 -0.88 15.40
C ILE A 77 18.13 0.13 16.50
N SER A 78 17.17 1.01 16.27
CA SER A 78 16.74 2.00 17.26
C SER A 78 15.84 1.44 18.36
N GLY A 79 15.42 0.17 18.25
CA GLY A 79 14.51 -0.47 19.20
C GLY A 79 13.06 0.00 19.10
N ASN A 80 12.69 0.67 18.01
CA ASN A 80 11.35 1.22 17.77
C ASN A 80 10.48 0.37 16.83
N SER A 81 10.98 -0.81 16.44
CA SER A 81 10.26 -1.76 15.59
C SER A 81 9.20 -2.52 16.41
N LEU A 82 7.95 -2.43 15.96
CA LEU A 82 6.81 -3.21 16.46
C LEU A 82 6.98 -4.71 16.20
N TYR A 83 7.71 -5.08 15.14
CA TYR A 83 7.84 -6.47 14.67
C TYR A 83 9.24 -7.08 14.85
N SER A 84 10.11 -6.43 15.63
CA SER A 84 11.50 -6.85 15.86
C SER A 84 11.64 -8.30 16.32
N GLU A 85 10.75 -8.74 17.20
CA GLU A 85 10.73 -10.10 17.77
C GLU A 85 9.55 -10.94 17.27
N LYS A 86 8.99 -10.61 16.10
CA LYS A 86 7.81 -11.27 15.53
C LYS A 86 8.09 -12.19 14.35
N LEU A 87 9.33 -12.62 14.17
CA LEU A 87 9.68 -13.54 13.09
C LEU A 87 8.99 -14.89 13.29
N ASN A 88 8.30 -15.38 12.26
CA ASN A 88 7.42 -16.55 12.26
C ASN A 88 6.17 -16.41 13.15
N GLU A 89 5.81 -15.19 13.55
CA GLU A 89 4.54 -14.90 14.20
C GLU A 89 3.56 -14.25 13.23
N GLN A 90 2.27 -14.41 13.52
CA GLN A 90 1.21 -13.71 12.77
C GLN A 90 1.18 -12.24 13.17
N ILE A 91 1.35 -11.35 12.18
CA ILE A 91 1.33 -9.89 12.38
C ILE A 91 0.28 -9.18 11.52
N THR A 92 -0.33 -9.88 10.56
CA THR A 92 -1.44 -9.38 9.73
C THR A 92 -2.51 -10.46 9.58
N HIS A 93 -3.63 -10.13 8.94
CA HIS A 93 -4.70 -11.09 8.67
C HIS A 93 -4.22 -12.25 7.76
N PRO A 94 -4.69 -13.50 7.96
CA PRO A 94 -4.24 -14.66 7.17
C PRO A 94 -4.51 -14.61 5.66
N LYS A 95 -5.35 -13.67 5.21
CA LYS A 95 -5.60 -13.41 3.78
C LYS A 95 -4.39 -12.78 3.08
N LEU A 96 -3.49 -12.12 3.80
CA LEU A 96 -2.36 -11.42 3.19
C LEU A 96 -1.17 -12.35 2.98
N THR A 97 -0.78 -12.49 1.71
CA THR A 97 0.55 -12.96 1.31
C THR A 97 1.21 -11.88 0.48
N PHE A 98 2.41 -11.48 0.88
CA PHE A 98 3.13 -10.32 0.37
C PHE A 98 4.61 -10.64 0.18
N HIS A 99 5.13 -10.36 -1.01
CA HIS A 99 6.47 -10.70 -1.44
C HIS A 99 7.30 -9.47 -1.85
N SER A 100 8.62 -9.64 -1.80
CA SER A 100 9.61 -8.82 -2.50
C SER A 100 10.31 -9.70 -3.51
N ARG A 101 10.07 -9.48 -4.80
CA ARG A 101 10.60 -10.33 -5.89
C ARG A 101 11.39 -9.55 -6.95
N PRO A 102 12.54 -8.97 -6.58
CA PRO A 102 13.28 -8.05 -7.44
C PRO A 102 13.97 -8.70 -8.65
N VAL A 103 14.04 -10.03 -8.69
CA VAL A 103 14.62 -10.78 -9.82
C VAL A 103 13.60 -11.71 -10.49
N SER A 104 12.30 -11.50 -10.25
CA SER A 104 11.25 -12.23 -10.96
C SER A 104 11.06 -11.72 -12.38
N ASP A 105 10.79 -12.63 -13.32
CA ASP A 105 10.39 -12.29 -14.69
C ASP A 105 9.04 -11.52 -14.75
N GLU A 106 8.27 -11.53 -13.65
CA GLU A 106 7.04 -10.74 -13.50
C GLU A 106 7.31 -9.24 -13.29
N ILE A 107 8.53 -8.85 -12.90
CA ILE A 107 8.88 -7.47 -12.52
C ILE A 107 9.84 -6.90 -13.57
N ALA A 108 9.38 -5.86 -14.29
CA ALA A 108 10.18 -5.18 -15.31
C ALA A 108 11.28 -4.28 -14.72
N ASP A 109 11.06 -3.72 -13.54
CA ASP A 109 11.92 -2.73 -12.88
C ASP A 109 12.27 -3.20 -11.47
N GLY A 110 13.01 -4.30 -11.46
CA GLY A 110 13.59 -4.91 -10.26
C GLY A 110 15.04 -4.51 -10.05
N TYR A 111 15.76 -5.29 -9.26
CA TYR A 111 17.19 -5.08 -9.02
C TYR A 111 17.92 -6.41 -8.78
N PHE A 112 19.17 -6.48 -9.22
CA PHE A 112 19.98 -7.71 -9.15
C PHE A 112 20.97 -7.72 -7.99
N ILE A 113 21.29 -6.54 -7.43
CA ILE A 113 22.26 -6.37 -6.36
C ILE A 113 21.63 -5.53 -5.25
N THR A 114 21.73 -5.99 -4.01
CA THR A 114 21.26 -5.26 -2.82
C THR A 114 22.14 -4.06 -2.51
N SER A 115 21.61 -3.12 -1.73
CA SER A 115 22.28 -1.89 -1.31
C SER A 115 23.60 -2.14 -0.56
N ASP A 116 23.75 -3.30 0.07
CA ASP A 116 24.96 -3.76 0.76
C ASP A 116 25.89 -4.67 -0.10
N GLY A 117 25.61 -4.80 -1.40
CA GLY A 117 26.52 -5.37 -2.39
C GLY A 117 26.41 -6.88 -2.64
N TYR A 118 25.27 -7.50 -2.31
CA TYR A 118 25.04 -8.93 -2.51
C TYR A 118 24.07 -9.19 -3.67
N VAL A 119 24.11 -10.38 -4.25
CA VAL A 119 23.10 -10.82 -5.22
C VAL A 119 21.73 -10.81 -4.54
N ALA A 120 20.75 -10.16 -5.18
CA ALA A 120 19.38 -10.11 -4.71
C ALA A 120 18.62 -11.40 -5.08
N GLU A 121 17.80 -11.90 -4.16
CA GLU A 121 16.93 -13.06 -4.40
C GLU A 121 15.47 -12.72 -4.09
N ASN A 122 14.53 -13.48 -4.66
CA ASN A 122 13.10 -13.34 -4.37
C ASN A 122 12.77 -13.90 -2.99
N SER A 123 11.90 -13.22 -2.24
CA SER A 123 11.44 -13.67 -0.93
C SER A 123 9.99 -13.33 -0.64
N THR A 124 9.39 -14.12 0.26
CA THR A 124 8.09 -13.80 0.87
C THR A 124 8.33 -13.03 2.17
N ILE A 125 7.73 -11.85 2.31
CA ILE A 125 7.80 -11.04 3.53
C ILE A 125 6.73 -11.51 4.51
N ILE A 126 5.49 -11.62 4.04
CA ILE A 126 4.35 -12.13 4.80
C ILE A 126 3.79 -13.35 4.06
N ASP A 127 3.65 -14.48 4.73
CA ASP A 127 2.99 -15.68 4.23
C ASP A 127 1.73 -15.96 5.05
N LYS A 128 0.55 -15.74 4.46
CA LYS A 128 -0.75 -15.93 5.13
C LYS A 128 -0.79 -15.30 6.53
N GLY A 129 -0.41 -14.03 6.60
CA GLY A 129 -0.39 -13.26 7.84
C GLY A 129 0.90 -13.38 8.67
N ILE A 130 1.77 -14.36 8.38
CA ILE A 130 2.96 -14.69 9.18
C ILE A 130 4.19 -13.95 8.63
N LEU A 131 4.92 -13.24 9.49
CA LEU A 131 6.19 -12.60 9.13
C LEU A 131 7.28 -13.64 8.87
N LYS A 132 7.87 -13.66 7.67
CA LYS A 132 8.85 -14.68 7.26
C LYS A 132 10.29 -14.18 7.20
N THR A 133 10.51 -12.88 7.10
CA THR A 133 11.86 -12.29 7.07
C THR A 133 11.86 -10.89 7.66
N HIS A 134 13.00 -10.46 8.21
CA HIS A 134 13.31 -9.05 8.40
C HIS A 134 14.00 -8.52 7.13
N LEU A 135 14.07 -7.21 6.96
CA LEU A 135 14.74 -6.53 5.84
C LEU A 135 16.03 -5.86 6.32
N LEU A 136 16.91 -6.68 6.91
CA LEU A 136 18.19 -6.23 7.45
C LEU A 136 19.31 -6.30 6.41
N GLY A 137 20.02 -5.20 6.24
CA GLY A 137 21.30 -5.19 5.53
C GLY A 137 22.41 -5.82 6.39
N ILE A 138 23.61 -5.99 5.82
CA ILE A 138 24.75 -6.59 6.54
C ILE A 138 25.08 -5.86 7.86
N TYR A 139 24.91 -4.53 7.89
CA TYR A 139 25.18 -3.73 9.09
C TYR A 139 24.15 -4.02 10.18
N GLY A 140 22.85 -3.90 9.90
CA GLY A 140 21.79 -4.20 10.85
C GLY A 140 21.81 -5.64 11.33
N ALA A 141 22.02 -6.60 10.42
CA ALA A 141 22.16 -8.02 10.74
C ALA A 141 23.27 -8.27 11.78
N LYS A 142 24.48 -7.71 11.55
CA LYS A 142 25.61 -7.82 12.49
C LYS A 142 25.32 -7.13 13.82
N LYS A 143 24.76 -5.92 13.79
CA LYS A 143 24.49 -5.12 14.98
C LYS A 143 23.46 -5.77 15.91
N LEU A 144 22.48 -6.45 15.33
CA LEU A 144 21.39 -7.11 16.04
C LEU A 144 21.61 -8.60 16.27
N SER A 145 22.73 -9.16 15.77
CA SER A 145 22.99 -10.60 15.76
C SER A 145 21.85 -11.41 15.13
N LYS A 146 21.27 -10.90 14.03
CA LYS A 146 20.21 -11.52 13.24
C LYS A 146 20.71 -11.86 11.82
N ASN A 147 19.88 -12.55 11.04
CA ASN A 147 20.20 -12.88 9.66
C ASN A 147 20.03 -11.65 8.74
N ARG A 148 20.90 -11.56 7.73
CA ARG A 148 20.75 -10.61 6.62
C ARG A 148 19.56 -11.03 5.76
N ALA A 149 18.78 -10.07 5.27
CA ALA A 149 17.77 -10.32 4.25
C ALA A 149 18.42 -10.74 2.93
N VAL A 150 17.69 -11.48 2.11
CA VAL A 150 18.15 -11.84 0.76
C VAL A 150 17.94 -10.71 -0.26
N ASN A 151 17.18 -9.67 0.12
CA ASN A 151 16.90 -8.50 -0.69
C ASN A 151 16.58 -7.27 0.19
N ASP A 152 16.50 -6.07 -0.40
CA ASP A 152 16.26 -4.80 0.31
C ASP A 152 14.76 -4.50 0.54
N GLY A 153 13.85 -5.38 0.12
CA GLY A 153 12.43 -5.04 -0.09
C GLY A 153 12.18 -4.48 -1.50
N GLY A 154 11.13 -3.67 -1.68
CA GLY A 154 10.68 -3.25 -3.01
C GLY A 154 10.22 -4.40 -3.91
N ALA A 155 10.02 -4.14 -5.21
CA ALA A 155 9.54 -5.13 -6.19
C ALA A 155 8.34 -5.94 -5.67
N TYR A 156 7.37 -5.20 -5.14
CA TYR A 156 6.32 -5.76 -4.30
C TYR A 156 5.28 -6.50 -5.13
N ILE A 157 4.99 -7.73 -4.75
CA ILE A 157 3.89 -8.52 -5.30
C ILE A 157 3.01 -8.96 -4.15
N VAL A 158 1.73 -8.64 -4.25
CA VAL A 158 0.71 -9.15 -3.33
C VAL A 158 -0.14 -10.17 -4.08
N ASP A 159 -0.39 -11.31 -3.44
CA ASP A 159 -1.24 -12.35 -3.98
C ASP A 159 -2.68 -11.82 -4.15
N ALA A 160 -3.30 -12.17 -5.26
CA ALA A 160 -4.66 -11.75 -5.58
C ALA A 160 -5.67 -12.49 -4.69
N GLY A 161 -6.77 -11.83 -4.36
CA GLY A 161 -7.94 -12.48 -3.76
C GLY A 161 -8.89 -13.06 -4.80
N ASP A 162 -10.14 -13.33 -4.38
CA ASP A 162 -11.11 -14.05 -5.22
C ASP A 162 -12.10 -13.14 -5.95
N LYS A 163 -12.28 -11.90 -5.49
CA LYS A 163 -13.32 -10.98 -5.98
C LYS A 163 -12.72 -9.73 -6.62
N PRO A 164 -13.27 -9.22 -7.74
CA PRO A 164 -12.79 -7.97 -8.30
C PRO A 164 -13.09 -6.79 -7.35
N HIS A 165 -12.27 -5.74 -7.38
CA HIS A 165 -12.46 -4.58 -6.50
C HIS A 165 -13.86 -3.94 -6.62
N ALA A 166 -14.47 -3.99 -7.81
CA ALA A 166 -15.83 -3.51 -8.03
C ALA A 166 -16.89 -4.26 -7.20
N GLU A 167 -16.70 -5.56 -6.96
CA GLU A 167 -17.59 -6.34 -6.07
C GLU A 167 -17.31 -6.04 -4.60
N ILE A 168 -16.04 -5.83 -4.23
CA ILE A 168 -15.67 -5.40 -2.88
C ILE A 168 -16.38 -4.09 -2.54
N ILE A 169 -16.31 -3.09 -3.43
CA ILE A 169 -16.94 -1.79 -3.25
C ILE A 169 -18.47 -1.90 -3.08
N LYS A 170 -19.14 -2.78 -3.85
CA LYS A 170 -20.59 -2.98 -3.76
C LYS A 170 -21.08 -3.41 -2.36
N ASN A 171 -20.22 -4.01 -1.56
CA ASN A 171 -20.55 -4.49 -0.22
C ASN A 171 -20.22 -3.47 0.89
N ILE A 172 -19.89 -2.22 0.52
CA ILE A 172 -19.52 -1.16 1.47
C ILE A 172 -20.69 -0.19 1.60
N ASP A 173 -21.30 -0.15 2.78
CA ASP A 173 -22.38 0.79 3.09
C ASP A 173 -21.88 2.23 3.18
N GLN A 174 -20.73 2.43 3.82
CA GLN A 174 -20.07 3.73 3.96
C GLN A 174 -18.55 3.56 4.05
N GLY A 175 -17.80 4.29 3.22
CA GLY A 175 -16.35 4.16 3.20
C GLY A 175 -15.63 5.18 2.33
N VAL A 176 -14.33 4.94 2.14
CA VAL A 176 -13.46 5.76 1.28
C VAL A 176 -12.68 4.88 0.32
N LEU A 177 -12.70 5.21 -0.96
CA LEU A 177 -11.69 4.73 -1.92
C LEU A 177 -10.46 5.61 -1.78
N LEU A 178 -9.46 5.13 -1.05
CA LEU A 178 -8.23 5.84 -0.73
C LEU A 178 -7.23 5.67 -1.88
N ALA A 179 -7.16 6.67 -2.76
CA ALA A 179 -6.30 6.64 -3.93
C ALA A 179 -4.90 7.22 -3.67
N ARG A 180 -4.77 8.08 -2.66
CA ARG A 180 -3.49 8.65 -2.26
C ARG A 180 -3.53 9.05 -0.79
N PHE A 181 -2.52 8.64 -0.05
CA PHE A 181 -2.33 9.01 1.34
C PHE A 181 -1.27 10.11 1.46
N SER A 182 -1.54 11.13 2.26
CA SER A 182 -0.60 12.21 2.56
C SER A 182 -0.44 12.35 4.06
N GLY A 183 0.47 11.58 4.63
CA GLY A 183 0.81 11.60 6.05
C GLY A 183 2.29 11.29 6.29
N GLY A 184 2.71 11.38 7.55
CA GLY A 184 4.03 10.93 7.97
C GLY A 184 4.09 9.41 8.17
N ASN A 185 5.27 8.92 8.53
CA ASN A 185 5.40 7.54 9.04
C ASN A 185 4.54 7.37 10.31
N PRO A 186 3.97 6.18 10.55
CA PRO A 186 3.31 5.89 11.80
C PRO A 186 4.22 6.13 13.01
N ALA A 187 3.62 6.54 14.13
CA ALA A 187 4.29 6.65 15.41
C ALA A 187 4.81 5.28 15.88
N ASN A 188 5.67 5.27 16.90
CA ASN A 188 6.28 4.03 17.41
C ASN A 188 5.25 3.01 17.93
N ASN A 189 4.05 3.46 18.33
CA ASN A 189 2.94 2.60 18.73
C ASN A 189 2.08 2.11 17.55
N GLY A 190 2.38 2.54 16.32
CA GLY A 190 1.65 2.18 15.10
C GLY A 190 0.58 3.19 14.67
N ASP A 191 0.34 4.25 15.44
CA ASP A 191 -0.69 5.23 15.09
C ASP A 191 -0.29 6.03 13.85
N PHE A 192 -1.21 6.14 12.89
CA PHE A 192 -1.04 6.93 11.68
C PHE A 192 -2.18 7.91 11.51
N SER A 193 -1.88 9.02 10.85
CA SER A 193 -2.87 10.02 10.44
C SER A 193 -2.36 10.75 9.20
N GLY A 194 -3.25 11.02 8.26
CA GLY A 194 -2.92 11.72 7.05
C GLY A 194 -4.17 12.10 6.25
N VAL A 195 -3.95 12.86 5.19
CA VAL A 195 -5.03 13.33 4.31
C VAL A 195 -5.24 12.33 3.18
N ALA A 196 -6.48 11.89 2.98
CA ALA A 196 -6.95 11.19 1.80
C ALA A 196 -7.02 12.18 0.63
N LYS A 197 -5.99 12.16 -0.22
CA LYS A 197 -5.91 12.99 -1.43
C LYS A 197 -6.40 12.17 -2.62
N ASN A 198 -6.95 12.85 -3.62
CA ASN A 198 -7.41 12.22 -4.86
C ASN A 198 -8.37 11.04 -4.64
N SER A 199 -9.06 11.03 -3.50
CA SER A 199 -9.84 9.91 -2.98
C SER A 199 -11.32 10.17 -3.15
N TYR A 200 -12.14 9.13 -2.95
CA TYR A 200 -13.57 9.20 -3.22
C TYR A 200 -14.38 8.66 -2.05
N TYR A 201 -15.55 9.24 -1.84
CA TYR A 201 -16.54 8.73 -0.90
C TYR A 201 -17.25 7.52 -1.50
N ILE A 202 -17.45 6.48 -0.70
CA ILE A 202 -18.26 5.31 -1.03
C ILE A 202 -19.50 5.32 -0.14
N GLU A 203 -20.67 5.14 -0.75
CA GLU A 203 -21.93 5.03 -0.03
C GLU A 203 -22.87 4.06 -0.75
N ASN A 204 -23.50 3.15 0.00
CA ASN A 204 -24.44 2.14 -0.50
C ASN A 204 -23.88 1.35 -1.70
N GLY A 205 -22.62 0.96 -1.61
CA GLY A 205 -21.96 0.16 -2.63
C GLY A 205 -21.49 0.92 -3.87
N GLU A 206 -21.53 2.26 -3.86
CA GLU A 206 -21.21 3.09 -5.01
C GLU A 206 -20.18 4.18 -4.68
N ILE A 207 -19.25 4.43 -5.61
CA ILE A 207 -18.36 5.60 -5.56
C ILE A 207 -19.21 6.83 -5.91
N LYS A 208 -19.37 7.76 -4.95
CA LYS A 208 -20.27 8.92 -5.11
C LYS A 208 -19.59 10.13 -5.70
N HIS A 209 -18.60 10.67 -4.99
CA HIS A 209 -17.93 11.91 -5.37
C HIS A 209 -16.51 11.95 -4.83
N PRO A 210 -15.60 12.70 -5.48
CA PRO A 210 -14.27 12.92 -4.94
C PRO A 210 -14.32 13.73 -3.63
N LEU A 211 -13.34 13.49 -2.77
CA LEU A 211 -13.27 14.03 -1.42
C LEU A 211 -12.37 15.26 -1.34
N THR A 212 -12.83 16.28 -0.60
CA THR A 212 -12.01 17.41 -0.18
C THR A 212 -11.23 17.03 1.07
N GLU A 213 -9.90 17.14 1.03
CA GLU A 213 -8.96 17.19 2.18
C GLU A 213 -9.40 16.42 3.45
N THR A 214 -9.87 15.18 3.27
CA THR A 214 -10.45 14.34 4.34
C THR A 214 -9.35 13.63 5.12
N MET A 215 -9.43 13.63 6.44
CA MET A 215 -8.45 12.95 7.30
C MET A 215 -8.79 11.46 7.44
N VAL A 216 -7.76 10.63 7.38
CA VAL A 216 -7.82 9.20 7.64
C VAL A 216 -6.80 8.86 8.71
N SER A 217 -7.23 8.14 9.75
CA SER A 217 -6.39 7.78 10.88
C SER A 217 -6.76 6.43 11.48
N GLY A 218 -5.78 5.80 12.12
CA GLY A 218 -5.93 4.51 12.78
C GLY A 218 -4.61 4.00 13.31
N ASN A 219 -4.54 2.71 13.63
CA ASN A 219 -3.31 2.03 13.98
C ASN A 219 -2.93 1.04 12.87
N ILE A 220 -1.69 1.07 12.39
CA ILE A 220 -1.26 0.26 11.24
C ILE A 220 -1.35 -1.23 11.52
N ARG A 221 -1.09 -1.65 12.76
CA ARG A 221 -1.20 -3.06 13.15
C ARG A 221 -2.66 -3.50 13.11
N GLU A 222 -3.53 -2.75 13.77
CA GLU A 222 -4.97 -3.05 13.79
C GLU A 222 -5.56 -3.01 12.36
N MET A 223 -5.11 -2.09 11.51
CA MET A 223 -5.52 -2.00 10.12
C MET A 223 -5.25 -3.31 9.38
N PHE A 224 -4.01 -3.82 9.41
CA PHE A 224 -3.67 -5.08 8.74
C PHE A 224 -4.22 -6.33 9.42
N GLU A 225 -4.47 -6.31 10.73
CA GLU A 225 -5.23 -7.35 11.44
C GLU A 225 -6.72 -7.36 11.01
N ASN A 226 -7.29 -6.18 10.73
CA ASN A 226 -8.66 -5.97 10.25
C ASN A 226 -8.78 -5.88 8.72
N LEU A 227 -7.87 -6.53 7.98
CA LEU A 227 -8.00 -6.70 6.54
C LEU A 227 -9.32 -7.42 6.24
N ASP A 228 -10.13 -6.82 5.38
CA ASP A 228 -11.43 -7.34 5.00
C ASP A 228 -11.33 -8.20 3.73
N GLU A 229 -10.93 -7.60 2.61
CA GLU A 229 -10.82 -8.28 1.31
C GLU A 229 -9.60 -7.79 0.52
N ILE A 230 -9.07 -8.68 -0.33
CA ILE A 230 -8.05 -8.36 -1.34
C ILE A 230 -8.69 -8.59 -2.70
N SER A 231 -8.50 -7.67 -3.65
CA SER A 231 -9.07 -7.83 -4.98
C SER A 231 -8.37 -8.92 -5.80
N SER A 232 -9.13 -9.55 -6.71
CA SER A 232 -8.61 -10.51 -7.68
C SER A 232 -7.87 -9.83 -8.83
N ASP A 233 -8.30 -8.61 -9.18
CA ASP A 233 -7.63 -7.79 -10.17
C ASP A 233 -6.54 -6.94 -9.53
N ARG A 234 -5.47 -6.70 -10.31
CA ARG A 234 -4.23 -6.06 -9.88
C ARG A 234 -3.73 -5.11 -10.97
N ILE A 235 -2.97 -4.11 -10.57
CA ILE A 235 -2.23 -3.24 -11.49
C ILE A 235 -0.76 -3.65 -11.46
N ASP A 236 -0.20 -3.82 -12.65
CA ASP A 236 1.23 -3.99 -12.88
C ASP A 236 1.86 -2.62 -13.20
N PHE A 237 2.68 -2.13 -12.28
CA PHE A 237 3.45 -0.90 -12.43
C PHE A 237 4.88 -1.16 -12.96
N GLY A 238 5.25 -2.41 -13.24
CA GLY A 238 6.59 -2.82 -13.59
C GLY A 238 7.56 -2.91 -12.41
N SER A 239 7.42 -2.01 -11.43
CA SER A 239 8.15 -2.02 -10.15
C SER A 239 7.39 -2.74 -9.03
N GLY A 240 6.16 -3.18 -9.30
CA GLY A 240 5.32 -3.93 -8.38
C GLY A 240 3.97 -4.30 -9.00
N ILE A 241 3.33 -5.35 -8.47
CA ILE A 241 2.03 -5.86 -8.91
C ILE A 241 1.10 -5.87 -7.70
N LEU A 242 0.16 -4.92 -7.67
CA LEU A 242 -0.59 -4.58 -6.46
C LEU A 242 -2.12 -4.65 -6.67
N PRO A 243 -2.88 -5.25 -5.74
CA PRO A 243 -4.34 -5.25 -5.72
C PRO A 243 -4.90 -4.01 -5.02
N TRP A 244 -6.22 -3.87 -5.06
CA TRP A 244 -6.97 -3.11 -4.08
C TRP A 244 -7.10 -3.93 -2.79
N ILE A 245 -7.00 -3.28 -1.64
CA ILE A 245 -7.20 -3.94 -0.35
C ILE A 245 -8.20 -3.14 0.48
N SER A 246 -9.23 -3.81 0.98
CA SER A 246 -10.19 -3.23 1.91
C SER A 246 -9.81 -3.53 3.34
N PHE A 247 -9.91 -2.51 4.21
CA PHE A 247 -9.66 -2.60 5.64
C PHE A 247 -10.83 -2.02 6.41
N LYS A 248 -11.13 -2.60 7.57
CA LYS A 248 -12.18 -2.13 8.50
C LYS A 248 -11.58 -1.36 9.67
N GLY A 249 -12.42 -0.58 10.35
CA GLY A 249 -12.07 0.07 11.62
C GLY A 249 -11.24 1.35 11.48
N ILE A 250 -11.25 1.98 10.31
CA ILE A 250 -10.48 3.19 10.07
C ILE A 250 -11.32 4.43 10.34
N THR A 251 -10.76 5.39 11.06
CA THR A 251 -11.41 6.66 11.36
C THR A 251 -11.26 7.62 10.18
N VAL A 252 -12.37 8.17 9.72
CA VAL A 252 -12.45 9.16 8.64
C VAL A 252 -13.13 10.43 9.19
N SER A 253 -12.51 11.61 9.01
CA SER A 253 -13.00 12.89 9.56
C SER A 253 -12.67 14.10 8.71
#